data_AF-A0A8D2MRD0-F1
#
_entry.id   AF-A0A8D2MRD0-F1
#
_cell.length_a   1.000
_cell.length_b   1.000
_cell.length_c   1.000
_cell.angle_alpha   90.00
_cell.angle_beta   90.00
_cell.angle_gamma   90.00
#
_symmetry.space_group_name_H-M   'P 1'
#
loop_
_entity.id
_entity.type
_entity.pdbx_description
1 polymer ?
#
loop_
_entity_poly.entity_id
_entity_poly.type
_entity_poly.pdbx_seq_one_letter_code
_entity_poly.pdbx_strand_id
1 'polypeptide(L)'
;MDLKESCPSVSIPSSDEHREKKKRFTVYKVLVSVGRNEWFVFRRYAEFDKLYNTLKKQFPTMNLKIPAKRIFGDNFDPDFIKQRRAGLNEFIQNLVRQPELCNHPDVRAFLQMDNPKHQSDPSEDEDERSSRKLNSTSQNINLGPSGNPHAKPTDFDFLKVIGKGSFGKVLLAKRKLDGKYYAVKVLQKKIVLNRKEQKHIMAERNVLLKNVKHPFLVGLHYSFQTTEKLYFVLDFVNGGELFFHLQRERSFPEHRARFYAAEIASALGYLHSINIVYRDLKPENILLDSLGHVVLTDFGLCKEGIATSDTTATFCGTPEYLAPEVIKKQPYDNTVDWWCLGAVLYEMLYGLPPFYCRDVAEMYDNILHKPLVLRPGISLTAWSILEELLEKDRQSRLGAKEDFLEIQKHPFFESLSWTDLLQKKIPPPFNPNVVGPDDIGNFDAVFTEEMVPYSVCVSSDYNIVNASVLEADDAFVGFSYAPPSEDGFS
;
A
#
# COMPACT_ATOMS: atom_id res chain seq x y z
N MET A 1 32.43 16.04 15.52
CA MET A 1 31.56 15.80 16.69
C MET A 1 31.04 14.39 16.54
N ASP A 2 31.46 13.52 17.44
CA ASP A 2 31.23 12.07 17.38
C ASP A 2 29.74 11.74 17.29
N LEU A 3 29.37 10.97 16.26
CA LEU A 3 28.07 10.30 16.16
C LEU A 3 28.01 9.28 17.30
N LYS A 4 27.36 9.63 18.42
CA LYS A 4 26.92 8.62 19.38
C LYS A 4 26.03 7.62 18.64
N GLU A 5 26.52 6.40 18.46
CA GLU A 5 25.69 5.27 18.02
C GLU A 5 24.47 5.19 18.94
N SER A 6 23.31 5.49 18.37
CA SER A 6 22.03 5.43 19.09
C SER A 6 21.75 3.99 19.50
N CYS A 7 21.66 3.74 20.81
CA CYS A 7 21.40 2.42 21.36
C CYS A 7 20.09 1.83 20.80
N PRO A 8 20.07 0.56 20.34
CA PRO A 8 18.87 -0.11 19.89
C PRO A 8 17.83 -0.25 21.01
N SER A 9 16.56 -0.12 20.65
CA SER A 9 15.42 -0.50 21.48
C SER A 9 14.62 -1.61 20.81
N VAL A 10 14.07 -2.54 21.60
CA VAL A 10 13.31 -3.67 21.05
C VAL A 10 12.06 -3.97 21.88
N SER A 11 11.00 -4.45 21.22
CA SER A 11 9.80 -4.96 21.88
C SER A 11 9.07 -6.04 21.08
N ILE A 12 8.20 -6.82 21.71
CA ILE A 12 7.32 -7.80 21.06
C ILE A 12 5.85 -7.39 21.24
N PRO A 13 5.35 -6.41 20.44
CA PRO A 13 4.01 -5.85 20.62
C PRO A 13 2.88 -6.86 20.40
N SER A 14 3.09 -7.91 19.60
CA SER A 14 2.07 -8.90 19.25
C SER A 14 2.69 -10.25 18.88
N SER A 15 1.84 -11.27 18.82
CA SER A 15 2.17 -12.61 18.34
C SER A 15 0.95 -13.21 17.66
N ASP A 16 1.14 -13.88 16.53
CA ASP A 16 0.07 -14.41 15.69
C ASP A 16 0.22 -15.92 15.52
N GLU A 17 -0.90 -16.66 15.58
CA GLU A 17 -0.92 -18.08 15.23
C GLU A 17 -0.89 -18.23 13.71
N HIS A 18 0.07 -19.01 13.22
CA HIS A 18 0.18 -19.37 11.81
C HIS A 18 -0.06 -20.87 11.62
N ARG A 19 -0.72 -21.21 10.51
CA ARG A 19 -0.96 -22.58 10.06
C ARG A 19 -0.27 -22.80 8.74
N GLU A 20 0.68 -23.73 8.72
CA GLU A 20 1.31 -24.18 7.48
C GLU A 20 1.11 -25.70 7.37
N LYS A 21 0.40 -26.13 6.33
CA LYS A 21 -0.04 -27.52 6.16
C LYS A 21 -0.83 -28.02 7.39
N LYS A 22 -0.38 -29.09 8.05
CA LYS A 22 -0.96 -29.66 9.28
C LYS A 22 -0.25 -29.19 10.57
N LYS A 23 0.67 -28.23 10.50
CA LYS A 23 1.44 -27.75 11.66
C LYS A 23 1.00 -26.33 12.03
N ARG A 24 0.69 -26.12 13.31
CA ARG A 24 0.42 -24.82 13.92
C ARG A 24 1.70 -24.31 14.58
N PHE A 25 1.98 -23.01 14.51
CA PHE A 25 3.07 -22.38 15.25
C PHE A 25 2.76 -20.91 15.54
N THR A 26 3.34 -20.39 16.63
CA THR A 26 3.23 -18.96 16.98
C THR A 26 4.42 -18.19 16.41
N VAL A 27 4.13 -17.06 15.76
CA VAL A 27 5.12 -16.11 15.26
C VAL A 27 5.07 -14.85 16.13
N TYR A 28 6.22 -14.42 16.63
CA TYR A 28 6.37 -13.21 17.44
C TYR A 28 6.82 -12.06 16.53
N LYS A 29 6.09 -10.95 16.59
CA LYS A 29 6.42 -9.73 15.86
C LYS A 29 7.34 -8.88 16.74
N VAL A 30 8.62 -8.83 16.42
CA VAL A 30 9.65 -8.06 17.13
C VAL A 30 9.79 -6.70 16.46
N LEU A 31 9.50 -5.61 17.18
CA LEU A 31 9.85 -4.24 16.77
C LEU A 31 11.29 -3.97 17.18
N VAL A 32 12.11 -3.51 16.24
CA VAL A 32 13.50 -3.09 16.45
C VAL A 32 13.60 -1.62 16.06
N SER A 33 14.16 -0.80 16.94
CA SER A 33 14.40 0.64 16.70
C SER A 33 15.88 0.94 16.90
N VAL A 34 16.56 1.46 15.89
CA VAL A 34 17.96 1.94 15.98
C VAL A 34 17.99 3.39 15.50
N GLY A 35 18.23 4.32 16.43
CA GLY A 35 18.18 5.74 16.11
C GLY A 35 16.78 6.19 15.67
N ARG A 36 16.65 6.56 14.38
CA ARG A 36 15.38 6.98 13.77
C ARG A 36 14.70 5.87 12.95
N ASN A 37 15.35 4.71 12.81
CA ASN A 37 14.87 3.64 11.95
C ASN A 37 14.16 2.59 12.81
N GLU A 38 12.96 2.19 12.40
CA GLU A 38 12.19 1.13 13.05
C GLU A 38 11.73 0.10 12.02
N TRP A 39 11.85 -1.19 12.35
CA TRP A 39 11.38 -2.27 11.49
C TRP A 39 10.85 -3.44 12.31
N PHE A 40 10.07 -4.31 11.66
CA PHE A 40 9.57 -5.53 12.26
C PHE A 40 10.38 -6.73 11.79
N VAL A 41 10.69 -7.60 12.74
CA VAL A 41 11.29 -8.90 12.51
C VAL A 41 10.36 -9.98 13.04
N PHE A 42 10.04 -10.97 12.23
CA PHE A 42 9.17 -12.07 12.61
C PHE A 42 10.01 -13.28 13.02
N ARG A 43 9.78 -13.79 14.23
CA ARG A 43 10.57 -14.89 14.81
C ARG A 43 9.68 -15.90 15.49
N ARG A 44 9.98 -17.18 15.30
CA ARG A 44 9.37 -18.28 16.05
C ARG A 44 10.18 -18.56 17.31
N TYR A 45 9.55 -19.17 18.32
CA TYR A 45 10.22 -19.55 19.56
C TYR A 45 11.53 -20.34 19.32
N ALA A 46 11.58 -21.23 18.32
CA ALA A 46 12.77 -22.01 17.99
C ALA A 46 13.98 -21.14 17.60
N GLU A 47 13.76 -19.97 17.02
CA GLU A 47 14.83 -19.03 16.65
C GLU A 47 15.38 -18.29 17.88
N PHE A 48 14.52 -17.91 18.83
CA PHE A 48 14.95 -17.38 20.13
C PHE A 48 15.72 -18.43 20.92
N ASP A 49 15.25 -19.68 20.93
CA ASP A 49 15.88 -20.82 21.60
C ASP A 49 17.28 -21.10 21.01
N LYS A 50 17.41 -21.03 19.67
CA LYS A 50 18.70 -21.15 19.00
C LYS A 50 19.66 -20.03 19.40
N LEU A 51 19.22 -18.77 19.34
CA LEU A 51 20.04 -17.62 19.74
C LEU A 51 20.47 -17.72 21.21
N TYR A 52 19.54 -18.05 22.11
CA TYR A 52 19.83 -18.25 23.53
C TYR A 52 20.92 -19.30 23.76
N ASN A 53 20.83 -20.46 23.12
CA ASN A 53 21.80 -21.53 23.29
C ASN A 53 23.18 -21.13 22.73
N THR A 54 23.22 -20.41 21.61
CA THR A 54 24.47 -19.86 21.06
C THR A 54 25.12 -18.89 22.05
N LEU A 55 24.37 -17.91 22.55
CA LEU A 55 24.88 -16.90 23.48
C LEU A 55 25.27 -17.50 24.84
N LYS A 56 24.48 -18.43 25.39
CA LYS A 56 24.80 -19.11 26.66
C LYS A 56 26.12 -19.88 26.61
N LYS A 57 26.45 -20.48 25.46
CA LYS A 57 27.72 -21.20 25.27
C LYS A 57 28.91 -20.24 25.25
N GLN A 58 28.74 -19.05 24.67
CA GLN A 58 29.81 -18.06 24.53
C GLN A 58 29.96 -17.16 25.77
N PHE A 59 28.86 -16.92 26.49
CA PHE A 59 28.80 -16.07 27.69
C PHE A 59 28.20 -16.83 28.88
N PRO A 60 28.86 -17.88 29.40
CA PRO A 60 28.30 -18.76 30.43
C PRO A 60 28.09 -18.09 31.79
N THR A 61 28.78 -16.96 32.04
CA THR A 61 28.65 -16.16 33.26
C THR A 61 27.47 -15.17 33.21
N MET A 62 26.88 -14.94 32.03
CA MET A 62 25.71 -14.07 31.88
C MET A 62 24.43 -14.84 32.22
N ASN A 63 23.61 -14.26 33.10
CA ASN A 63 22.35 -14.87 33.53
C ASN A 63 21.22 -14.67 32.50
N LEU A 64 21.42 -15.18 31.28
CA LEU A 64 20.42 -15.17 30.23
C LEU A 64 19.31 -16.19 30.53
N LYS A 65 18.05 -15.80 30.29
CA LYS A 65 16.87 -16.64 30.48
C LYS A 65 15.90 -16.46 29.32
N ILE A 66 15.27 -17.55 28.91
CA ILE A 66 14.09 -17.55 28.03
C ILE A 66 12.99 -18.42 28.66
N PRO A 67 11.70 -18.18 28.35
CA PRO A 67 10.61 -19.04 28.79
C PRO A 67 10.83 -20.49 28.35
N ALA A 68 10.53 -21.48 29.19
CA ALA A 68 10.74 -22.88 28.84
C ALA A 68 9.82 -23.38 27.70
N LYS A 69 10.26 -24.44 27.01
CA LYS A 69 9.39 -25.23 26.12
C LYS A 69 8.33 -25.93 26.98
N ARG A 70 7.06 -25.79 26.62
CA ARG A 70 5.96 -26.52 27.26
C ARG A 70 5.88 -27.91 26.63
N ILE A 71 6.26 -28.90 27.41
CA ILE A 71 6.36 -30.32 27.00
C ILE A 71 5.01 -31.04 27.12
N PHE A 72 4.10 -30.52 27.98
CA PHE A 72 2.75 -31.04 28.20
C PHE A 72 1.71 -29.90 28.21
N GLY A 73 0.54 -30.11 27.58
CA GLY A 73 -0.55 -29.14 27.46
C GLY A 73 -0.58 -28.39 26.13
N ASP A 74 -1.62 -27.56 25.93
CA ASP A 74 -1.79 -26.82 24.68
C ASP A 74 -0.76 -25.69 24.55
N ASN A 75 0.05 -25.75 23.49
CA ASN A 75 1.03 -24.72 23.15
C ASN A 75 0.38 -23.46 22.54
N PHE A 76 -0.93 -23.52 22.25
CA PHE A 76 -1.74 -22.43 21.68
C PHE A 76 -2.69 -21.79 22.69
N ASP A 77 -2.58 -22.16 23.96
CA ASP A 77 -3.31 -21.52 25.05
C ASP A 77 -2.99 -20.00 25.10
N PRO A 78 -4.00 -19.11 25.07
CA PRO A 78 -3.78 -17.65 24.98
C PRO A 78 -2.97 -17.07 26.14
N ASP A 79 -3.20 -17.54 27.36
CA ASP A 79 -2.47 -17.08 28.55
C ASP A 79 -1.01 -17.53 28.50
N PHE A 80 -0.77 -18.76 28.05
CA PHE A 80 0.56 -19.27 27.83
C PHE A 80 1.32 -18.51 26.73
N ILE A 81 0.67 -18.19 25.60
CA ILE A 81 1.27 -17.37 24.54
C ILE A 81 1.62 -15.97 25.09
N LYS A 82 0.73 -15.37 25.87
CA LYS A 82 0.93 -14.05 26.49
C LYS A 82 2.12 -14.07 27.46
N GLN A 83 2.22 -15.08 28.33
CA GLN A 83 3.34 -15.23 29.27
C GLN A 83 4.67 -15.47 28.53
N ARG A 84 4.66 -16.35 27.52
CA ARG A 84 5.84 -16.63 26.69
C ARG A 84 6.29 -15.37 25.94
N ARG A 85 5.37 -14.59 25.38
CA ARG A 85 5.68 -13.32 24.72
C ARG A 85 6.36 -12.33 25.67
N ALA A 86 5.85 -12.19 26.89
CA ALA A 86 6.44 -11.31 27.89
C ALA A 86 7.89 -11.71 28.23
N GLY A 87 8.16 -13.00 28.44
CA GLY A 87 9.51 -13.45 28.75
C GLY A 87 10.47 -13.41 27.54
N LEU A 88 9.98 -13.61 26.32
CA LEU A 88 10.78 -13.37 25.11
C LEU A 88 11.09 -11.88 24.91
N ASN A 89 10.16 -10.99 25.25
CA ASN A 89 10.35 -9.55 25.22
C ASN A 89 11.44 -9.11 26.22
N GLU A 90 11.40 -9.63 27.45
CA GLU A 90 12.43 -9.39 28.45
C GLU A 90 13.81 -9.88 27.98
N PHE A 91 13.86 -11.07 27.38
CA PHE A 91 15.09 -11.63 26.82
C PHE A 91 15.75 -10.69 25.82
N ILE A 92 15.03 -10.26 24.77
CA ILE A 92 15.62 -9.37 23.74
C ILE A 92 15.97 -7.98 24.29
N GLN A 93 15.20 -7.45 25.25
CA GLN A 93 15.54 -6.19 25.92
C GLN A 93 16.86 -6.31 26.70
N ASN A 94 17.11 -7.44 27.34
CA ASN A 94 18.37 -7.68 28.02
C ASN A 94 19.56 -7.81 27.05
N LEU A 95 19.35 -8.39 25.86
CA LEU A 95 20.40 -8.46 24.82
C LEU A 95 20.86 -7.08 24.38
N VAL A 96 19.92 -6.16 24.09
CA VAL A 96 20.27 -4.82 23.59
C VAL A 96 20.76 -3.87 24.69
N ARG A 97 20.46 -4.14 25.96
CA ARG A 97 20.99 -3.38 27.12
C ARG A 97 22.47 -3.61 27.37
N GLN A 98 23.01 -4.76 26.95
CA GLN A 98 24.40 -5.14 27.19
C GLN A 98 25.22 -4.90 25.90
N PRO A 99 26.19 -3.97 25.88
CA PRO A 99 26.93 -3.63 24.67
C PRO A 99 27.60 -4.83 23.98
N GLU A 100 28.16 -5.76 24.78
CA GLU A 100 28.82 -6.98 24.28
C GLU A 100 27.87 -7.91 23.52
N LEU A 101 26.61 -8.03 23.98
CA LEU A 101 25.59 -8.85 23.33
C LEU A 101 24.92 -8.10 22.19
N CYS A 102 24.63 -6.81 22.36
CA CYS A 102 24.05 -5.95 21.34
C CYS A 102 24.89 -5.92 20.06
N ASN A 103 26.21 -5.89 20.20
CA ASN A 103 27.13 -5.87 19.07
C ASN A 103 27.52 -7.27 18.57
N HIS A 104 27.01 -8.33 19.20
CA HIS A 104 27.29 -9.70 18.78
C HIS A 104 26.67 -10.00 17.40
N PRO A 105 27.40 -10.61 16.44
CA PRO A 105 26.91 -10.84 15.07
C PRO A 105 25.57 -11.58 15.01
N ASP A 106 25.38 -12.62 15.83
CA ASP A 106 24.12 -13.37 15.86
C ASP A 106 22.94 -12.55 16.39
N VAL A 107 23.18 -11.60 17.30
CA VAL A 107 22.13 -10.69 17.82
C VAL A 107 21.76 -9.67 16.77
N ARG A 108 22.77 -9.06 16.11
CA ARG A 108 22.55 -8.11 15.02
C ARG A 108 21.85 -8.74 13.83
N ALA A 109 22.22 -9.97 13.46
CA ALA A 109 21.55 -10.75 12.42
C ALA A 109 20.13 -11.16 12.84
N PHE A 110 19.94 -11.61 14.09
CA PHE A 110 18.62 -11.96 14.61
C PHE A 110 17.66 -10.76 14.59
N LEU A 111 18.15 -9.56 14.88
CA LEU A 111 17.40 -8.30 14.85
C LEU A 111 17.45 -7.59 13.49
N GLN A 112 18.17 -8.11 12.50
CA GLN A 112 18.36 -7.51 11.17
C GLN A 112 18.91 -6.07 11.18
N MET A 113 19.80 -5.76 12.13
CA MET A 113 20.35 -4.41 12.33
C MET A 113 21.28 -3.94 11.20
N ASP A 114 21.85 -4.88 10.44
CA ASP A 114 22.78 -4.60 9.34
C ASP A 114 22.13 -4.68 7.95
N ASN A 115 20.79 -4.75 7.88
CA ASN A 115 20.09 -4.85 6.60
C ASN A 115 20.07 -3.47 5.89
N PRO A 116 20.62 -3.36 4.67
CA PRO A 116 20.71 -2.09 3.94
C PRO A 116 19.34 -1.48 3.58
N LYS A 117 18.23 -2.24 3.62
CA LYS A 117 16.87 -1.71 3.46
C LYS A 117 16.40 -0.82 4.63
N HIS A 118 17.11 -0.82 5.76
CA HIS A 118 16.76 -0.06 6.96
C HIS A 118 17.74 1.07 7.27
N GLN A 119 18.70 1.33 6.37
CA GLN A 119 19.47 2.58 6.34
C GLN A 119 18.75 3.51 5.37
N SER A 120 18.20 4.62 5.88
CA SER A 120 17.56 5.66 5.07
C SER A 120 18.52 6.14 3.98
N ASP A 121 18.14 5.98 2.72
CA ASP A 121 18.89 6.38 1.53
C ASP A 121 18.94 7.92 1.43
N PRO A 122 20.12 8.56 1.45
CA PRO A 122 20.27 10.01 1.31
C PRO A 122 19.82 10.57 -0.06
N SER A 123 19.53 9.71 -1.03
CA SER A 123 19.13 10.12 -2.39
C SER A 123 17.74 10.75 -2.49
N GLU A 124 16.87 10.59 -1.48
CA GLU A 124 15.56 11.28 -1.44
C GLU A 124 15.69 12.81 -1.40
N ASP A 125 16.80 13.33 -0.88
CA ASP A 125 17.08 14.78 -0.79
C ASP A 125 17.77 15.34 -2.06
N GLU A 126 18.37 14.49 -2.92
CA GLU A 126 19.11 14.95 -4.11
C GLU A 126 18.21 15.24 -5.32
N ASP A 127 17.15 14.44 -5.52
CA ASP A 127 16.10 14.70 -6.53
C ASP A 127 15.39 16.06 -6.29
N GLU A 128 15.40 16.55 -5.05
CA GLU A 128 14.87 17.88 -4.66
C GLU A 128 15.82 19.05 -5.01
N ARG A 129 17.12 18.84 -5.23
CA ARG A 129 18.05 19.95 -5.53
C ARG A 129 18.10 20.30 -7.01
N SER A 130 17.95 19.32 -7.89
CA SER A 130 17.89 19.50 -9.34
C SER A 130 16.55 20.11 -9.78
N SER A 131 15.44 19.74 -9.13
CA SER A 131 14.09 20.30 -9.36
C SER A 131 13.90 21.72 -8.79
N ARG A 132 14.80 22.22 -7.92
CA ARG A 132 14.76 23.62 -7.45
C ARG A 132 15.22 24.65 -8.48
N LYS A 133 15.85 24.25 -9.60
CA LYS A 133 16.34 25.18 -10.63
C LYS A 133 15.42 25.35 -11.85
N LEU A 134 14.46 24.46 -12.06
CA LEU A 134 13.39 24.64 -13.06
C LEU A 134 12.04 24.32 -12.39
N ASN A 135 11.14 25.29 -12.39
CA ASN A 135 9.78 25.27 -11.82
C ASN A 135 9.64 25.58 -10.31
N SER A 136 9.95 26.84 -9.99
CA SER A 136 9.22 27.59 -8.95
C SER A 136 7.75 27.82 -9.38
N THR A 137 6.96 26.75 -9.42
CA THR A 137 5.49 26.81 -9.53
C THR A 137 4.81 25.79 -8.61
N SER A 138 5.42 25.50 -7.46
CA SER A 138 4.63 25.17 -6.27
C SER A 138 3.90 26.44 -5.81
N GLN A 139 2.96 26.93 -6.62
CA GLN A 139 1.95 27.84 -6.11
C GLN A 139 1.24 27.08 -5.00
N ASN A 140 1.37 27.57 -3.76
CA ASN A 140 0.41 27.26 -2.71
C ASN A 140 -0.97 27.45 -3.32
N ILE A 141 -1.67 26.35 -3.60
CA ILE A 141 -3.02 26.42 -4.16
C ILE A 141 -3.90 27.00 -3.06
N ASN A 142 -4.08 28.32 -3.10
CA ASN A 142 -5.02 29.04 -2.26
C ASN A 142 -6.41 28.87 -2.88
N LEU A 143 -7.18 27.92 -2.35
CA LEU A 143 -8.48 27.52 -2.90
C LEU A 143 -9.63 28.50 -2.58
N GLY A 144 -9.36 29.67 -1.99
CA GLY A 144 -10.42 30.61 -1.61
C GLY A 144 -11.39 30.01 -0.57
N PRO A 145 -12.50 30.70 -0.24
CA PRO A 145 -13.36 30.36 0.89
C PRO A 145 -14.33 29.19 0.63
N SER A 146 -14.11 28.35 -0.38
CA SER A 146 -14.96 27.18 -0.68
C SER A 146 -14.61 25.95 0.19
N GLY A 147 -14.35 26.18 1.47
CA GLY A 147 -14.41 25.13 2.47
C GLY A 147 -15.83 25.08 2.99
N ASN A 148 -16.46 23.91 2.97
CA ASN A 148 -17.33 23.61 4.09
C ASN A 148 -16.41 23.08 5.21
N PRO A 149 -15.95 23.90 6.18
CA PRO A 149 -15.11 23.45 7.28
C PRO A 149 -15.85 22.52 8.25
N HIS A 150 -17.13 22.18 8.00
CA HIS A 150 -17.99 21.51 8.95
C HIS A 150 -18.07 19.99 8.80
N ALA A 151 -17.46 19.39 7.76
CA ALA A 151 -17.40 17.93 7.66
C ALA A 151 -16.65 17.36 8.86
N LYS A 152 -17.36 16.59 9.68
CA LYS A 152 -16.86 16.05 10.94
C LYS A 152 -17.19 14.56 11.04
N PRO A 153 -16.45 13.79 11.87
CA PRO A 153 -16.73 12.38 12.04
C PRO A 153 -18.20 12.09 12.41
N THR A 154 -18.84 12.99 13.17
CA THR A 154 -20.22 12.81 13.63
C THR A 154 -21.29 12.96 12.55
N ASP A 155 -20.94 13.43 11.35
CA ASP A 155 -21.83 13.45 10.18
C ASP A 155 -22.00 12.06 9.55
N PHE A 156 -21.18 11.09 9.97
CA PHE A 156 -21.15 9.74 9.45
C PHE A 156 -21.48 8.71 10.53
N ASP A 157 -22.24 7.69 10.15
CA ASP A 157 -22.41 6.46 10.91
C ASP A 157 -21.36 5.46 10.43
N PHE A 158 -20.31 5.23 11.23
CA PHE A 158 -19.27 4.25 10.92
C PHE A 158 -19.77 2.85 11.24
N LEU A 159 -19.91 2.01 10.21
CA LEU A 159 -20.61 0.73 10.29
C LEU A 159 -19.64 -0.44 10.51
N LYS A 160 -18.62 -0.55 9.65
CA LYS A 160 -17.72 -1.71 9.62
C LYS A 160 -16.30 -1.32 9.23
N VAL A 161 -15.32 -2.02 9.76
CA VAL A 161 -13.96 -1.97 9.23
C VAL A 161 -13.93 -2.84 7.97
N ILE A 162 -13.48 -2.27 6.85
CA ILE A 162 -13.42 -2.96 5.54
C ILE A 162 -11.99 -3.13 5.03
N GLY A 163 -11.02 -2.50 5.68
CA GLY A 163 -9.61 -2.67 5.34
C GLY A 163 -8.68 -2.03 6.36
N LYS A 164 -7.39 -2.35 6.25
CA LYS A 164 -6.34 -1.82 7.12
C LYS A 164 -5.10 -1.46 6.30
N GLY A 165 -4.67 -0.22 6.44
CA GLY A 165 -3.49 0.31 5.76
C GLY A 165 -2.31 0.52 6.70
N SER A 166 -1.18 0.94 6.12
CA SER A 166 0.07 1.21 6.84
C SER A 166 -0.03 2.23 7.96
N PHE A 167 -0.95 3.21 7.83
CA PHE A 167 -1.09 4.35 8.75
C PHE A 167 -2.46 4.41 9.42
N GLY A 168 -3.33 3.44 9.17
CA GLY A 168 -4.74 3.59 9.54
C GLY A 168 -5.66 2.46 9.10
N LYS A 169 -6.94 2.78 9.03
CA LYS A 169 -8.03 1.84 8.70
C LYS A 169 -8.94 2.43 7.63
N VAL A 170 -9.62 1.56 6.90
CA VAL A 170 -10.69 1.92 5.98
C VAL A 170 -12.00 1.41 6.56
N LEU A 171 -12.98 2.29 6.69
CA LEU A 171 -14.28 1.97 7.27
C LEU A 171 -15.40 2.20 6.26
N LEU A 172 -16.37 1.29 6.22
CA LEU A 172 -17.67 1.56 5.62
C LEU A 172 -18.41 2.55 6.53
N ALA A 173 -18.83 3.67 5.97
CA ALA A 173 -19.61 4.66 6.69
C ALA A 173 -20.82 5.11 5.86
N LYS A 174 -21.93 5.42 6.53
CA LYS A 174 -23.11 6.01 5.93
C LYS A 174 -23.19 7.47 6.34
N ARG A 175 -23.27 8.39 5.38
CA ARG A 175 -23.46 9.81 5.71
C ARG A 175 -24.90 10.06 6.10
N LYS A 176 -25.11 10.77 7.22
CA LYS A 176 -26.44 10.97 7.80
C LYS A 176 -27.35 11.85 6.94
N LEU A 177 -26.77 12.84 6.27
CA LEU A 177 -27.52 13.84 5.50
C LEU A 177 -28.21 13.25 4.27
N ASP A 178 -27.50 12.46 3.48
CA ASP A 178 -28.00 11.91 2.21
C ASP A 178 -28.22 10.39 2.24
N GLY A 179 -27.82 9.71 3.32
CA GLY A 179 -27.93 8.28 3.46
C GLY A 179 -27.02 7.47 2.52
N LYS A 180 -26.03 8.10 1.86
CA LYS A 180 -25.11 7.40 0.96
C LYS A 180 -23.99 6.70 1.73
N TYR A 181 -23.49 5.62 1.14
CA TYR A 181 -22.39 4.82 1.69
C TYR A 181 -21.05 5.25 1.08
N TYR A 182 -20.03 5.29 1.93
CA TYR A 182 -18.68 5.75 1.61
C TYR A 182 -17.63 4.83 2.22
N ALA A 183 -16.46 4.78 1.59
CA ALA A 183 -15.25 4.23 2.19
C ALA A 183 -14.46 5.37 2.85
N VAL A 184 -14.32 5.34 4.18
CA VAL A 184 -13.61 6.36 4.93
C VAL A 184 -12.24 5.84 5.36
N LYS A 185 -11.17 6.32 4.71
CA LYS A 185 -9.77 6.03 5.07
C LYS A 185 -9.35 6.99 6.19
N VAL A 186 -9.12 6.43 7.37
CA VAL A 186 -8.78 7.17 8.61
C VAL A 186 -7.33 6.91 8.99
N LEU A 187 -6.51 7.96 8.96
CA LEU A 187 -5.07 7.91 9.22
C LEU A 187 -4.72 8.63 10.52
N GLN A 188 -3.79 8.07 11.30
CA GLN A 188 -3.35 8.70 12.55
C GLN A 188 -2.20 9.68 12.28
N LYS A 189 -2.38 10.97 12.57
CA LYS A 189 -1.37 12.02 12.33
C LYS A 189 -0.02 11.68 12.96
N LYS A 190 -0.04 11.17 14.21
CA LYS A 190 1.16 10.75 14.92
C LYS A 190 1.95 9.68 14.17
N ILE A 191 1.28 8.68 13.59
CA ILE A 191 1.95 7.60 12.85
C ILE A 191 2.54 8.15 11.53
N VAL A 192 1.78 9.01 10.85
CA VAL A 192 2.22 9.67 9.61
C VAL A 192 3.48 10.51 9.83
N LEU A 193 3.47 11.38 10.85
CA LEU A 193 4.59 12.27 11.17
C LEU A 193 5.82 11.48 11.62
N ASN A 194 5.62 10.46 12.48
CA ASN A 194 6.72 9.59 12.93
C ASN A 194 7.41 8.87 11.76
N ARG A 195 6.68 8.58 10.69
CA ARG A 195 7.21 7.94 9.48
C ARG A 195 7.61 8.93 8.39
N LYS A 196 7.42 10.23 8.60
CA LYS A 196 7.69 11.31 7.63
C LYS A 196 6.88 11.22 6.33
N GLU A 197 5.67 10.66 6.40
CA GLU A 197 4.80 10.38 5.25
C GLU A 197 3.82 11.53 4.94
N GLN A 198 3.99 12.67 5.59
CA GLN A 198 3.13 13.84 5.44
C GLN A 198 3.05 14.32 3.99
N LYS A 199 4.21 14.43 3.30
CA LYS A 199 4.27 14.88 1.90
C LYS A 199 3.48 13.94 0.98
N HIS A 200 3.60 12.62 1.16
CA HIS A 200 2.89 11.62 0.37
C HIS A 200 1.38 11.69 0.58
N ILE A 201 0.91 11.86 1.82
CA ILE A 201 -0.52 12.01 2.10
C ILE A 201 -1.10 13.30 1.53
N MET A 202 -0.36 14.40 1.59
CA MET A 202 -0.78 15.65 0.95
C MET A 202 -0.79 15.53 -0.58
N ALA A 203 0.16 14.78 -1.16
CA ALA A 203 0.18 14.49 -2.59
C ALA A 203 -1.00 13.59 -3.01
N GLU A 204 -1.30 12.50 -2.29
CA GLU A 204 -2.47 11.64 -2.51
C GLU A 204 -3.75 12.48 -2.55
N ARG A 205 -3.91 13.35 -1.55
CA ARG A 205 -5.03 14.29 -1.50
C ARG A 205 -5.08 15.21 -2.72
N ASN A 206 -3.96 15.83 -3.08
CA ASN A 206 -3.94 16.78 -4.18
C ASN A 206 -4.30 16.13 -5.52
N VAL A 207 -3.80 14.90 -5.76
CA VAL A 207 -4.17 14.07 -6.92
C VAL A 207 -5.69 13.86 -6.95
N LEU A 208 -6.26 13.39 -5.83
CA LEU A 208 -7.69 13.16 -5.70
C LEU A 208 -8.53 14.45 -5.85
N LEU A 209 -7.99 15.61 -5.49
CA LEU A 209 -8.67 16.92 -5.60
C LEU A 209 -8.65 17.54 -6.98
N LYS A 210 -7.81 17.07 -7.90
CA LYS A 210 -7.75 17.58 -9.28
C LYS A 210 -9.03 17.29 -10.09
N ASN A 211 -10.11 16.89 -9.42
CA ASN A 211 -11.39 16.54 -10.01
C ASN A 211 -11.20 15.46 -11.09
N VAL A 212 -10.40 14.45 -10.73
CA VAL A 212 -10.14 13.23 -11.50
C VAL A 212 -11.50 12.60 -11.78
N LYS A 213 -12.06 12.91 -12.95
CA LYS A 213 -13.39 12.46 -13.39
C LYS A 213 -13.20 11.40 -14.44
N HIS A 214 -12.98 10.18 -13.99
CA HIS A 214 -12.85 9.03 -14.86
C HIS A 214 -13.66 7.86 -14.27
N PRO A 215 -14.45 7.13 -15.07
CA PRO A 215 -15.39 6.09 -14.59
C PRO A 215 -14.71 4.89 -13.89
N PHE A 216 -13.39 4.75 -14.06
CA PHE A 216 -12.57 3.67 -13.52
C PHE A 216 -11.54 4.15 -12.48
N LEU A 217 -11.70 5.34 -11.92
CA LEU A 217 -10.88 5.88 -10.83
C LEU A 217 -11.78 6.19 -9.63
N VAL A 218 -11.29 5.93 -8.41
CA VAL A 218 -12.04 6.26 -7.19
C VAL A 218 -12.17 7.77 -7.02
N GLY A 219 -13.36 8.23 -6.66
CA GLY A 219 -13.63 9.64 -6.36
C GLY A 219 -13.40 9.99 -4.90
N LEU A 220 -12.90 11.21 -4.65
CA LEU A 220 -12.85 11.84 -3.34
C LEU A 220 -14.04 12.78 -3.16
N HIS A 221 -14.84 12.52 -2.13
CA HIS A 221 -15.99 13.35 -1.76
C HIS A 221 -15.64 14.37 -0.70
N TYR A 222 -14.90 13.98 0.33
CA TYR A 222 -14.49 14.87 1.42
C TYR A 222 -13.09 14.51 1.87
N SER A 223 -12.30 15.50 2.25
CA SER A 223 -11.15 15.26 3.11
C SER A 223 -11.27 16.18 4.31
N PHE A 224 -11.16 15.66 5.52
CA PHE A 224 -11.24 16.49 6.73
C PHE A 224 -10.32 15.92 7.81
N GLN A 225 -10.09 16.71 8.85
CA GLN A 225 -9.18 16.33 9.91
C GLN A 225 -9.73 16.67 11.28
N THR A 226 -9.26 15.92 12.25
CA THR A 226 -9.37 16.23 13.69
C THR A 226 -7.95 16.47 14.21
N THR A 227 -7.84 16.84 15.47
CA THR A 227 -6.55 17.03 16.15
C THR A 227 -5.61 15.82 16.01
N GLU A 228 -6.15 14.59 15.94
CA GLU A 228 -5.34 13.37 15.95
C GLU A 228 -5.33 12.61 14.62
N LYS A 229 -6.28 12.89 13.72
CA LYS A 229 -6.57 12.02 12.56
C LYS A 229 -6.91 12.80 11.31
N LEU A 230 -6.58 12.19 10.17
CA LEU A 230 -6.98 12.61 8.83
C LEU A 230 -8.02 11.63 8.28
N TYR A 231 -8.99 12.14 7.54
CA TYR A 231 -10.10 11.39 6.97
C TYR A 231 -10.18 11.69 5.47
N PHE A 232 -10.12 10.65 4.65
CA PHE A 232 -10.52 10.69 3.25
C PHE A 232 -11.85 9.95 3.11
N VAL A 233 -12.86 10.62 2.58
CA VAL A 233 -14.17 10.05 2.29
C VAL A 233 -14.23 9.79 0.79
N LEU A 234 -14.14 8.50 0.43
CA LEU A 234 -14.02 8.02 -0.94
C LEU A 234 -15.29 7.29 -1.37
N ASP A 235 -15.44 7.06 -2.67
CA ASP A 235 -16.45 6.12 -3.19
C ASP A 235 -16.37 4.77 -2.47
N PHE A 236 -17.52 4.23 -2.08
CA PHE A 236 -17.60 2.86 -1.60
C PHE A 236 -17.74 1.90 -2.79
N VAL A 237 -16.74 1.04 -2.97
CA VAL A 237 -16.67 0.07 -4.06
C VAL A 237 -16.73 -1.34 -3.45
N ASN A 238 -17.83 -2.05 -3.67
CA ASN A 238 -18.18 -3.24 -2.89
C ASN A 238 -18.14 -4.58 -3.66
N GLY A 239 -17.68 -4.57 -4.91
CA GLY A 239 -17.40 -5.81 -5.64
C GLY A 239 -16.11 -6.50 -5.18
N GLY A 240 -15.30 -5.87 -4.32
CA GLY A 240 -14.08 -6.45 -3.74
C GLY A 240 -12.83 -6.24 -4.59
N GLU A 241 -11.68 -6.63 -4.05
CA GLU A 241 -10.37 -6.54 -4.72
C GLU A 241 -10.26 -7.55 -5.87
N LEU A 242 -9.64 -7.15 -6.98
CA LEU A 242 -9.31 -8.04 -8.09
C LEU A 242 -8.43 -9.20 -7.59
N PHE A 243 -7.51 -8.91 -6.66
CA PHE A 243 -6.69 -9.90 -5.96
C PHE A 243 -7.53 -11.03 -5.36
N PHE A 244 -8.58 -10.69 -4.61
CA PHE A 244 -9.45 -11.67 -3.95
C PHE A 244 -10.13 -12.61 -4.97
N HIS A 245 -10.65 -12.05 -6.07
CA HIS A 245 -11.29 -12.84 -7.12
C HIS A 245 -10.29 -13.72 -7.86
N LEU A 246 -9.09 -13.19 -8.15
CA LEU A 246 -8.03 -13.90 -8.84
C LEU A 246 -7.49 -15.07 -8.00
N GLN A 247 -7.28 -14.87 -6.71
CA GLN A 247 -6.86 -15.95 -5.80
C GLN A 247 -7.88 -17.09 -5.73
N ARG A 248 -9.18 -16.77 -5.77
CA ARG A 248 -10.26 -17.77 -5.75
C ARG A 248 -10.35 -18.57 -7.05
N GLU A 249 -10.19 -17.91 -8.19
CA GLU A 249 -10.32 -18.52 -9.52
C GLU A 249 -8.99 -19.05 -10.08
N ARG A 250 -7.86 -18.71 -9.45
CA ARG A 250 -6.47 -18.97 -9.85
C ARG A 250 -6.01 -18.26 -11.12
N SER A 251 -6.87 -18.12 -12.12
CA SER A 251 -6.64 -17.29 -13.30
C SER A 251 -7.98 -16.91 -13.92
N PHE A 252 -7.98 -15.88 -14.76
CA PHE A 252 -9.14 -15.43 -15.51
C PHE A 252 -9.07 -15.88 -16.97
N PRO A 253 -10.23 -16.12 -17.60
CA PRO A 253 -10.27 -16.35 -19.03
C PRO A 253 -9.85 -15.07 -19.78
N GLU A 254 -9.22 -15.24 -20.95
CA GLU A 254 -8.60 -14.14 -21.69
C GLU A 254 -9.54 -12.97 -21.98
N HIS A 255 -10.81 -13.23 -22.32
CA HIS A 255 -11.79 -12.17 -22.58
C HIS A 255 -12.06 -11.30 -21.34
N ARG A 256 -12.02 -11.89 -20.13
CA ARG A 256 -12.15 -11.17 -18.86
C ARG A 256 -10.92 -10.36 -18.54
N ALA A 257 -9.73 -10.96 -18.71
CA ALA A 257 -8.46 -10.26 -18.53
C ALA A 257 -8.31 -9.08 -19.51
N ARG A 258 -8.73 -9.25 -20.78
CA ARG A 258 -8.75 -8.20 -21.80
C ARG A 258 -9.67 -7.05 -21.42
N PHE A 259 -10.89 -7.35 -20.95
CA PHE A 259 -11.85 -6.34 -20.51
C PHE A 259 -11.27 -5.49 -19.38
N TYR A 260 -10.76 -6.13 -18.31
CA TYR A 260 -10.16 -5.40 -17.18
C TYR A 260 -8.90 -4.63 -17.59
N ALA A 261 -8.01 -5.23 -18.39
CA ALA A 261 -6.81 -4.55 -18.87
C ALA A 261 -7.15 -3.30 -19.69
N ALA A 262 -8.24 -3.32 -20.47
CA ALA A 262 -8.70 -2.15 -21.19
C ALA A 262 -9.21 -1.04 -20.25
N GLU A 263 -10.01 -1.37 -19.24
CA GLU A 263 -10.50 -0.38 -18.26
C GLU A 263 -9.35 0.25 -17.46
N ILE A 264 -8.40 -0.59 -17.02
CA ILE A 264 -7.18 -0.15 -16.33
C ILE A 264 -6.35 0.75 -17.24
N ALA A 265 -6.10 0.35 -18.50
CA ALA A 265 -5.33 1.13 -19.45
C ALA A 265 -5.97 2.50 -19.72
N SER A 266 -7.30 2.56 -19.84
CA SER A 266 -8.04 3.83 -19.98
C SER A 266 -7.83 4.73 -18.77
N ALA A 267 -7.85 4.16 -17.57
CA ALA A 267 -7.65 4.91 -16.33
C ALA A 267 -6.21 5.47 -16.22
N LEU A 268 -5.20 4.66 -16.56
CA LEU A 268 -3.80 5.08 -16.59
C LEU A 268 -3.56 6.16 -17.66
N GLY A 269 -4.07 5.95 -18.88
CA GLY A 269 -3.98 6.94 -19.95
C GLY A 269 -4.60 8.29 -19.59
N TYR A 270 -5.73 8.28 -18.87
CA TYR A 270 -6.31 9.50 -18.32
C TYR A 270 -5.37 10.19 -17.32
N LEU A 271 -4.79 9.46 -16.36
CA LEU A 271 -3.83 10.01 -15.39
C LEU A 271 -2.59 10.59 -16.09
N HIS A 272 -2.03 9.88 -17.07
CA HIS A 272 -0.91 10.36 -17.87
C HIS A 272 -1.25 11.65 -18.63
N SER A 273 -2.47 11.76 -19.17
CA SER A 273 -2.93 12.96 -19.87
C SER A 273 -2.99 14.22 -19.00
N ILE A 274 -3.03 14.06 -17.69
CA ILE A 274 -3.00 15.14 -16.69
C ILE A 274 -1.66 15.17 -15.91
N ASN A 275 -0.61 14.56 -16.47
CA ASN A 275 0.75 14.50 -15.93
C ASN A 275 0.84 13.86 -14.53
N ILE A 276 0.12 12.76 -14.33
CA ILE A 276 0.15 11.95 -13.10
C ILE A 276 0.59 10.55 -13.46
N VAL A 277 1.64 10.05 -12.79
CA VAL A 277 2.08 8.65 -12.87
C VAL A 277 1.62 7.91 -11.62
N TYR A 278 1.02 6.74 -11.77
CA TYR A 278 0.33 6.01 -10.70
C TYR A 278 1.28 5.20 -9.80
N ARG A 279 2.22 4.44 -10.38
CA ARG A 279 3.38 3.76 -9.77
C ARG A 279 3.11 2.61 -8.78
N ASP A 280 1.86 2.28 -8.45
CA ASP A 280 1.53 1.15 -7.55
C ASP A 280 0.38 0.29 -8.10
N LEU A 281 0.39 0.02 -9.40
CA LEU A 281 -0.62 -0.84 -10.02
C LEU A 281 -0.35 -2.31 -9.67
N LYS A 282 -1.32 -2.91 -8.98
CA LYS A 282 -1.36 -4.31 -8.52
C LYS A 282 -2.81 -4.74 -8.28
N PRO A 283 -3.13 -6.04 -8.25
CA PRO A 283 -4.49 -6.53 -8.06
C PRO A 283 -5.18 -6.06 -6.78
N GLU A 284 -4.43 -5.74 -5.72
CA GLU A 284 -4.96 -5.22 -4.44
C GLU A 284 -5.48 -3.78 -4.57
N ASN A 285 -4.91 -2.98 -5.47
CA ASN A 285 -5.33 -1.59 -5.71
C ASN A 285 -6.37 -1.47 -6.84
N ILE A 286 -6.83 -2.61 -7.37
CA ILE A 286 -7.86 -2.69 -8.41
C ILE A 286 -9.11 -3.26 -7.76
N LEU A 287 -10.15 -2.46 -7.60
CA LEU A 287 -11.44 -2.91 -7.06
C LEU A 287 -12.42 -3.17 -8.20
N LEU A 288 -13.45 -3.97 -7.92
CA LEU A 288 -14.61 -4.12 -8.81
C LEU A 288 -15.81 -3.39 -8.20
N ASP A 289 -16.54 -2.61 -9.01
CA ASP A 289 -17.82 -2.04 -8.59
C ASP A 289 -18.93 -3.10 -8.54
N SER A 290 -20.12 -2.71 -8.08
CA SER A 290 -21.26 -3.63 -7.94
C SER A 290 -21.69 -4.32 -9.25
N LEU A 291 -21.34 -3.77 -10.42
CA LEU A 291 -21.63 -4.33 -11.72
C LEU A 291 -20.47 -5.17 -12.26
N GLY A 292 -19.26 -5.01 -11.70
CA GLY A 292 -18.06 -5.72 -12.10
C GLY A 292 -17.07 -4.91 -12.93
N HIS A 293 -17.23 -3.59 -13.03
CA HIS A 293 -16.23 -2.71 -13.67
C HIS A 293 -15.06 -2.42 -12.72
N VAL A 294 -13.88 -2.20 -13.28
CA VAL A 294 -12.68 -1.79 -12.55
C VAL A 294 -12.83 -0.40 -11.95
N VAL A 295 -12.33 -0.23 -10.72
CA VAL A 295 -12.06 1.07 -10.11
C VAL A 295 -10.67 1.03 -9.48
N LEU A 296 -9.73 1.84 -9.97
CA LEU A 296 -8.42 2.00 -9.33
C LEU A 296 -8.55 2.84 -8.06
N THR A 297 -7.90 2.39 -6.99
CA THR A 297 -7.88 3.06 -5.69
C THR A 297 -6.44 3.37 -5.23
N ASP A 298 -6.27 3.90 -4.02
CA ASP A 298 -4.97 4.18 -3.37
C ASP A 298 -3.94 4.95 -4.20
N PHE A 299 -4.06 6.28 -4.20
CA PHE A 299 -3.20 7.20 -4.96
C PHE A 299 -1.96 7.63 -4.16
N GLY A 300 -1.63 6.91 -3.08
CA GLY A 300 -0.58 7.26 -2.12
C GLY A 300 0.83 7.35 -2.72
N LEU A 301 1.09 6.62 -3.81
CA LEU A 301 2.37 6.61 -4.51
C LEU A 301 2.34 7.38 -5.84
N CYS A 302 1.24 8.05 -6.18
CA CYS A 302 1.17 8.85 -7.39
C CYS A 302 2.21 9.98 -7.39
N LYS A 303 2.72 10.33 -8.57
CA LYS A 303 3.62 11.47 -8.77
C LYS A 303 3.02 12.42 -9.78
N GLU A 304 2.80 13.66 -9.34
CA GLU A 304 2.32 14.74 -10.20
C GLU A 304 3.47 15.46 -10.91
N GLY A 305 3.16 16.11 -12.02
CA GLY A 305 4.05 17.06 -12.67
C GLY A 305 5.16 16.40 -13.47
N ILE A 306 5.00 15.12 -13.81
CA ILE A 306 5.88 14.45 -14.77
C ILE A 306 5.33 14.74 -16.17
N ALA A 307 5.83 15.78 -16.82
CA ALA A 307 5.56 15.99 -18.24
C ALA A 307 6.38 15.00 -19.10
N THR A 308 6.14 14.96 -20.41
CA THR A 308 6.76 14.00 -21.35
C THR A 308 8.31 13.97 -21.33
N SER A 309 8.97 15.02 -20.84
CA SER A 309 10.44 15.09 -20.71
C SER A 309 10.96 14.88 -19.28
N ASP A 310 10.07 14.82 -18.31
CA ASP A 310 10.43 14.80 -16.89
C ASP A 310 10.57 13.36 -16.40
N THR A 311 11.38 13.18 -15.38
CA THR A 311 11.60 11.87 -14.74
C THR A 311 11.63 12.01 -13.23
N THR A 312 11.45 10.90 -12.54
CA THR A 312 11.65 10.77 -11.10
C THR A 312 12.56 9.58 -10.81
N ALA A 313 13.30 9.60 -9.70
CA ALA A 313 14.17 8.48 -9.30
C ALA A 313 13.73 7.82 -7.97
N THR A 314 12.55 8.16 -7.44
CA THR A 314 12.07 7.58 -6.18
C THR A 314 11.88 6.06 -6.31
N PHE A 315 12.54 5.29 -5.45
CA PHE A 315 12.35 3.83 -5.40
C PHE A 315 11.05 3.50 -4.63
N CYS A 316 9.96 3.22 -5.35
CA CYS A 316 8.66 2.91 -4.78
C CYS A 316 7.88 1.91 -5.62
N GLY A 317 6.85 1.30 -5.02
CA GLY A 317 6.02 0.28 -5.65
C GLY A 317 6.16 -1.08 -4.97
N THR A 318 5.37 -2.05 -5.43
CA THR A 318 5.31 -3.40 -4.86
C THR A 318 6.30 -4.32 -5.58
N PRO A 319 7.17 -5.07 -4.87
CA PRO A 319 8.33 -5.76 -5.46
C PRO A 319 8.07 -6.59 -6.71
N GLU A 320 6.95 -7.30 -6.75
CA GLU A 320 6.53 -8.19 -7.83
C GLU A 320 6.17 -7.45 -9.12
N TYR A 321 5.87 -6.16 -9.04
CA TYR A 321 5.40 -5.30 -10.15
C TYR A 321 6.39 -4.20 -10.51
N LEU A 322 7.52 -4.09 -9.80
CA LEU A 322 8.53 -3.07 -10.08
C LEU A 322 9.12 -3.24 -11.49
N ALA A 323 9.19 -2.12 -12.23
CA ALA A 323 9.81 -2.09 -13.55
C ALA A 323 11.36 -2.19 -13.44
N PRO A 324 12.04 -2.73 -14.47
CA PRO A 324 13.50 -2.91 -14.45
C PRO A 324 14.29 -1.63 -14.17
N GLU A 325 13.86 -0.50 -14.72
CA GLU A 325 14.48 0.82 -14.52
C GLU A 325 14.38 1.30 -13.07
N VAL A 326 13.28 0.99 -12.36
CA VAL A 326 13.12 1.32 -10.93
C VAL A 326 14.06 0.46 -10.09
N ILE A 327 14.18 -0.83 -10.39
CA ILE A 327 15.11 -1.74 -9.72
C ILE A 327 16.57 -1.31 -9.92
N LYS A 328 16.91 -0.82 -11.12
CA LYS A 328 18.23 -0.26 -11.44
C LYS A 328 18.48 1.12 -10.83
N LYS A 329 17.51 1.71 -10.11
CA LYS A 329 17.56 3.09 -9.58
C LYS A 329 17.83 4.13 -10.68
N GLN A 330 17.30 3.92 -11.88
CA GLN A 330 17.39 4.87 -12.98
C GLN A 330 16.23 5.87 -12.92
N PRO A 331 16.40 7.11 -13.40
CA PRO A 331 15.28 8.01 -13.61
C PRO A 331 14.27 7.40 -14.58
N TYR A 332 12.99 7.46 -14.21
CA TYR A 332 11.89 6.85 -14.94
C TYR A 332 10.70 7.81 -15.07
N ASP A 333 9.78 7.48 -15.96
CA ASP A 333 8.59 8.26 -16.33
C ASP A 333 7.33 7.38 -16.27
N ASN A 334 6.26 7.78 -16.96
CA ASN A 334 4.98 7.08 -17.04
C ASN A 334 5.06 5.66 -17.61
N THR A 335 6.14 5.29 -18.30
CA THR A 335 6.31 3.94 -18.87
C THR A 335 6.36 2.81 -17.83
N VAL A 336 6.59 3.13 -16.55
CA VAL A 336 6.52 2.15 -15.45
C VAL A 336 5.11 1.63 -15.23
N ASP A 337 4.07 2.43 -15.50
CA ASP A 337 2.69 2.02 -15.33
C ASP A 337 2.27 1.00 -16.41
N TRP A 338 2.81 1.13 -17.62
CA TRP A 338 2.62 0.15 -18.70
C TRP A 338 3.30 -1.19 -18.40
N TRP A 339 4.48 -1.17 -17.78
CA TRP A 339 5.09 -2.40 -17.24
C TRP A 339 4.19 -3.05 -16.20
N CYS A 340 3.66 -2.28 -15.26
CA CYS A 340 2.76 -2.80 -14.23
C CYS A 340 1.48 -3.38 -14.86
N LEU A 341 0.92 -2.74 -15.89
CA LEU A 341 -0.23 -3.28 -16.63
C LEU A 341 0.12 -4.64 -17.26
N GLY A 342 1.30 -4.77 -17.85
CA GLY A 342 1.79 -6.06 -18.37
C GLY A 342 1.90 -7.13 -17.28
N ALA A 343 2.42 -6.77 -16.10
CA ALA A 343 2.55 -7.70 -14.97
C ALA A 343 1.19 -8.14 -14.41
N VAL A 344 0.25 -7.21 -14.24
CA VAL A 344 -1.12 -7.51 -13.81
C VAL A 344 -1.87 -8.33 -14.86
N LEU A 345 -1.74 -8.01 -16.14
CA LEU A 345 -2.35 -8.79 -17.23
C LEU A 345 -1.79 -10.22 -17.27
N TYR A 346 -0.47 -10.38 -17.10
CA TYR A 346 0.15 -11.69 -17.02
C TYR A 346 -0.40 -12.49 -15.83
N GLU A 347 -0.52 -11.85 -14.67
CA GLU A 347 -1.05 -12.49 -13.47
C GLU A 347 -2.53 -12.87 -13.61
N MET A 348 -3.35 -12.03 -14.24
CA MET A 348 -4.74 -12.39 -14.57
C MET A 348 -4.79 -13.65 -15.45
N LEU A 349 -3.89 -13.79 -16.42
CA LEU A 349 -3.89 -14.91 -17.36
C LEU A 349 -3.28 -16.20 -16.77
N TYR A 350 -2.26 -16.09 -15.90
CA TYR A 350 -1.46 -17.22 -15.43
C TYR A 350 -1.47 -17.45 -13.92
N GLY A 351 -2.08 -16.56 -13.14
CA GLY A 351 -2.28 -16.66 -11.70
C GLY A 351 -1.14 -16.20 -10.81
N LEU A 352 0.02 -15.87 -11.38
CA LEU A 352 1.18 -15.32 -10.67
C LEU A 352 1.88 -14.28 -11.55
N PRO A 353 2.53 -13.26 -10.95
CA PRO A 353 3.35 -12.31 -11.69
C PRO A 353 4.46 -13.01 -12.51
N PRO A 354 4.91 -12.43 -13.63
CA PRO A 354 5.75 -13.11 -14.62
C PRO A 354 7.10 -13.59 -14.09
N PHE A 355 7.67 -12.84 -13.14
CA PHE A 355 9.00 -13.07 -12.59
C PHE A 355 8.99 -13.43 -11.10
N TYR A 356 7.82 -13.79 -10.55
CA TYR A 356 7.64 -14.05 -9.13
C TYR A 356 8.64 -15.07 -8.57
N CYS A 357 9.31 -14.70 -7.48
CA CYS A 357 10.06 -15.61 -6.62
C CYS A 357 9.86 -15.25 -5.15
N ARG A 358 9.98 -16.25 -4.27
CA ARG A 358 9.93 -16.02 -2.81
C ARG A 358 11.12 -15.23 -2.29
N ASP A 359 12.28 -15.39 -2.93
CA ASP A 359 13.44 -14.57 -2.64
C ASP A 359 13.39 -13.30 -3.48
N VAL A 360 13.35 -12.15 -2.80
CA VAL A 360 13.18 -10.84 -3.46
C VAL A 360 14.41 -10.50 -4.30
N ALA A 361 15.61 -10.92 -3.92
CA ALA A 361 16.82 -10.64 -4.69
C ALA A 361 16.82 -11.46 -5.99
N GLU A 362 16.44 -12.73 -5.93
CA GLU A 362 16.24 -13.57 -7.11
C GLU A 362 15.10 -13.05 -8.00
N MET A 363 14.01 -12.56 -7.40
CA MET A 363 12.92 -11.93 -8.15
C MET A 363 13.41 -10.69 -8.90
N TYR A 364 14.21 -9.83 -8.28
CA TYR A 364 14.81 -8.68 -8.95
C TYR A 364 15.75 -9.11 -10.09
N ASP A 365 16.60 -10.11 -9.87
CA ASP A 365 17.45 -10.68 -10.93
C ASP A 365 16.61 -11.20 -12.10
N ASN A 366 15.51 -11.91 -11.82
CA ASN A 366 14.57 -12.38 -12.83
C ASN A 366 13.93 -11.23 -13.61
N ILE A 367 13.45 -10.18 -12.92
CA ILE A 367 12.89 -8.98 -13.57
C ILE A 367 13.93 -8.32 -14.48
N LEU A 368 15.19 -8.27 -14.08
CA LEU A 368 16.26 -7.61 -14.84
C LEU A 368 16.75 -8.44 -16.03
N HIS A 369 16.78 -9.77 -15.93
CA HIS A 369 17.56 -10.60 -16.85
C HIS A 369 16.82 -11.78 -17.45
N LYS A 370 15.79 -12.32 -16.78
CA LYS A 370 15.07 -13.49 -17.28
C LYS A 370 14.16 -13.11 -18.46
N PRO A 371 14.21 -13.81 -19.60
CA PRO A 371 13.29 -13.57 -20.69
C PRO A 371 11.86 -13.99 -20.30
N LEU A 372 10.86 -13.34 -20.87
CA LEU A 372 9.48 -13.78 -20.77
C LEU A 372 9.32 -15.08 -21.57
N VAL A 373 8.61 -16.07 -21.02
CA VAL A 373 8.45 -17.40 -21.65
C VAL A 373 6.99 -17.63 -21.99
N LEU A 374 6.71 -17.90 -23.27
CA LEU A 374 5.36 -18.24 -23.74
C LEU A 374 4.90 -19.52 -23.08
N ARG A 375 3.75 -19.45 -22.41
CA ARG A 375 3.04 -20.61 -21.87
C ARG A 375 1.81 -20.90 -22.74
N PRO A 376 1.40 -22.17 -22.88
CA PRO A 376 0.15 -22.50 -23.55
C PRO A 376 -1.06 -21.89 -22.83
N GLY A 377 -2.13 -21.61 -23.57
CA GLY A 377 -3.44 -21.23 -23.00
C GLY A 377 -3.91 -19.81 -23.29
N ILE A 378 -3.12 -19.02 -24.02
CA ILE A 378 -3.52 -17.67 -24.48
C ILE A 378 -3.34 -17.52 -25.99
N SER A 379 -4.02 -16.55 -26.58
CA SER A 379 -3.91 -16.20 -28.00
C SER A 379 -2.56 -15.57 -28.35
N LEU A 380 -2.20 -15.58 -29.63
CA LEU A 380 -1.01 -14.89 -30.12
C LEU A 380 -1.08 -13.38 -29.85
N THR A 381 -2.27 -12.78 -29.93
CA THR A 381 -2.46 -11.35 -29.62
C THR A 381 -2.28 -11.06 -28.13
N ALA A 382 -2.70 -11.96 -27.24
CA ALA A 382 -2.47 -11.83 -25.80
C ALA A 382 -0.99 -11.99 -25.45
N TRP A 383 -0.29 -12.87 -26.15
CA TRP A 383 1.16 -13.00 -25.98
C TRP A 383 1.91 -11.76 -26.50
N SER A 384 1.56 -11.26 -27.70
CA SER A 384 2.17 -10.07 -28.30
C SER A 384 2.11 -8.87 -27.36
N ILE A 385 0.94 -8.58 -26.77
CA ILE A 385 0.83 -7.43 -25.86
C ILE A 385 1.66 -7.62 -24.58
N LEU A 386 1.77 -8.85 -24.08
CA LEU A 386 2.59 -9.14 -22.90
C LEU A 386 4.08 -8.94 -23.19
N GLU A 387 4.56 -9.39 -24.35
CA GLU A 387 5.94 -9.16 -24.77
C GLU A 387 6.24 -7.66 -24.90
N GLU A 388 5.34 -6.89 -25.53
CA GLU A 388 5.57 -5.47 -25.77
C GLU A 388 5.42 -4.61 -24.50
N LEU A 389 4.53 -4.95 -23.57
CA LEU A 389 4.39 -4.27 -22.26
C LEU A 389 5.50 -4.66 -21.27
N LEU A 390 5.96 -5.91 -21.29
CA LEU A 390 7.04 -6.43 -20.42
C LEU A 390 8.41 -6.35 -21.09
N GLU A 391 8.57 -5.46 -22.06
CA GLU A 391 9.86 -5.08 -22.63
C GLU A 391 10.69 -4.38 -21.54
N LYS A 392 11.91 -4.87 -21.33
CA LYS A 392 12.77 -4.42 -20.24
C LYS A 392 13.40 -3.06 -20.53
N ASP A 393 13.60 -2.73 -21.81
CA ASP A 393 13.98 -1.38 -22.22
C ASP A 393 12.75 -0.47 -22.31
N ARG A 394 12.65 0.50 -21.40
CA ARG A 394 11.52 1.44 -21.32
C ARG A 394 11.32 2.27 -22.58
N GLN A 395 12.35 2.49 -23.41
CA GLN A 395 12.22 3.25 -24.66
C GLN A 395 11.62 2.42 -25.81
N SER A 396 11.74 1.09 -25.71
CA SER A 396 11.22 0.14 -26.68
C SER A 396 9.87 -0.46 -26.26
N ARG A 397 9.46 -0.22 -25.01
CA ARG A 397 8.20 -0.70 -24.42
C ARG A 397 6.97 -0.08 -25.08
N LEU A 398 5.90 -0.86 -25.19
CA LEU A 398 4.60 -0.37 -25.65
C LEU A 398 4.09 0.74 -24.72
N GLY A 399 3.69 1.87 -25.30
CA GLY A 399 3.30 3.08 -24.58
C GLY A 399 4.45 4.07 -24.36
N ALA A 400 5.66 3.79 -24.85
CA ALA A 400 6.78 4.73 -24.75
C ALA A 400 6.72 5.90 -25.74
N LYS A 401 6.01 5.78 -26.87
CA LYS A 401 6.02 6.82 -27.92
C LYS A 401 4.76 7.67 -27.94
N GLU A 402 3.59 7.03 -28.07
CA GLU A 402 2.29 7.71 -28.08
C GLU A 402 1.44 7.36 -26.85
N ASP A 403 2.07 6.85 -25.78
CA ASP A 403 1.42 6.51 -24.51
C ASP A 403 0.18 5.63 -24.72
N PHE A 404 -0.97 6.03 -24.18
CA PHE A 404 -2.21 5.26 -24.27
C PHE A 404 -2.65 4.97 -25.71
N LEU A 405 -2.32 5.82 -26.69
CA LEU A 405 -2.71 5.60 -28.09
C LEU A 405 -2.08 4.33 -28.68
N GLU A 406 -0.85 3.96 -28.26
CA GLU A 406 -0.24 2.70 -28.69
C GLU A 406 -0.99 1.51 -28.11
N ILE A 407 -1.39 1.60 -26.83
CA ILE A 407 -2.19 0.57 -26.17
C ILE A 407 -3.54 0.38 -26.89
N GLN A 408 -4.22 1.48 -27.24
CA GLN A 408 -5.53 1.42 -27.90
C GLN A 408 -5.49 0.75 -29.28
N LYS A 409 -4.38 0.90 -30.01
CA LYS A 409 -4.18 0.37 -31.36
C LYS A 409 -3.76 -1.10 -31.38
N HIS A 410 -3.34 -1.66 -30.23
CA HIS A 410 -2.82 -3.02 -30.18
C HIS A 410 -3.91 -4.07 -30.51
N PRO A 411 -3.64 -5.08 -31.38
CA PRO A 411 -4.64 -6.06 -31.82
C PRO A 411 -5.36 -6.84 -30.70
N PHE A 412 -4.71 -6.99 -29.55
CA PHE A 412 -5.32 -7.59 -28.35
C PHE A 412 -6.64 -6.92 -27.95
N PHE A 413 -6.81 -5.62 -28.19
CA PHE A 413 -8.01 -4.87 -27.84
C PHE A 413 -8.98 -4.64 -29.01
N GLU A 414 -8.70 -5.15 -30.20
CA GLU A 414 -9.50 -4.90 -31.43
C GLU A 414 -10.98 -5.25 -31.26
N SER A 415 -11.30 -6.26 -30.42
CA SER A 415 -12.68 -6.67 -30.12
C SER A 415 -13.48 -5.69 -29.24
N LEU A 416 -12.87 -4.63 -28.71
CA LEU A 416 -13.49 -3.69 -27.78
C LEU A 416 -13.61 -2.28 -28.38
N SER A 417 -14.79 -1.67 -28.20
CA SER A 417 -15.00 -0.25 -28.48
C SER A 417 -14.57 0.57 -27.26
N TRP A 418 -13.46 1.32 -27.37
CA TRP A 418 -12.98 2.19 -26.29
C TRP A 418 -14.00 3.25 -25.86
N THR A 419 -14.83 3.72 -26.80
CA THR A 419 -15.90 4.69 -26.50
C THR A 419 -16.99 4.04 -25.65
N ASP A 420 -17.45 2.84 -26.03
CA ASP A 420 -18.48 2.13 -25.27
C ASP A 420 -17.95 1.61 -23.93
N LEU A 421 -16.66 1.26 -23.85
CA LEU A 421 -15.98 0.92 -22.62
C LEU A 421 -16.04 2.09 -21.63
N LEU A 422 -15.58 3.28 -22.05
CA LEU A 422 -15.59 4.47 -21.20
C LEU A 422 -17.00 4.89 -20.77
N GLN A 423 -18.00 4.64 -21.61
CA GLN A 423 -19.42 4.90 -21.29
C GLN A 423 -20.07 3.78 -20.45
N LYS A 424 -19.31 2.77 -20.01
CA LYS A 424 -19.80 1.56 -19.31
C LYS A 424 -20.97 0.88 -20.04
N LYS A 425 -20.96 0.89 -21.38
CA LYS A 425 -21.97 0.22 -22.23
C LYS A 425 -21.64 -1.23 -22.51
N ILE A 426 -20.36 -1.61 -22.39
CA ILE A 426 -19.93 -2.99 -22.52
C ILE A 426 -20.23 -3.70 -21.18
N PRO A 427 -21.05 -4.76 -21.16
CA PRO A 427 -21.38 -5.46 -19.93
C PRO A 427 -20.14 -6.16 -19.36
N PRO A 428 -19.85 -6.02 -18.05
CA PRO A 428 -18.74 -6.73 -17.43
C PRO A 428 -18.88 -8.26 -17.57
N PRO A 429 -17.78 -8.98 -17.82
CA PRO A 429 -17.79 -10.43 -18.00
C PRO A 429 -17.97 -11.20 -16.68
N PHE A 430 -17.96 -10.51 -15.55
CA PHE A 430 -18.11 -11.08 -14.22
C PHE A 430 -18.98 -10.17 -13.36
N ASN A 431 -19.93 -10.77 -12.65
CA ASN A 431 -20.76 -10.09 -11.66
C ASN A 431 -20.29 -10.50 -10.25
N PRO A 432 -19.93 -9.54 -9.37
CA PRO A 432 -19.47 -9.83 -8.01
C PRO A 432 -20.59 -10.30 -7.06
N ASN A 433 -21.84 -10.44 -7.53
CA ASN A 433 -23.01 -10.88 -6.76
C ASN A 433 -23.31 -10.01 -5.54
N VAL A 434 -23.14 -8.70 -5.69
CA VAL A 434 -23.45 -7.71 -4.66
C VAL A 434 -24.97 -7.65 -4.44
N VAL A 435 -25.41 -7.86 -3.20
CA VAL A 435 -26.84 -7.92 -2.82
C VAL A 435 -27.43 -6.52 -2.59
N GLY A 436 -26.60 -5.57 -2.15
CA GLY A 436 -27.05 -4.23 -1.77
C GLY A 436 -25.91 -3.20 -1.69
N PRO A 437 -26.24 -1.91 -1.50
CA PRO A 437 -25.27 -0.82 -1.50
C PRO A 437 -24.32 -0.83 -0.30
N ASP A 438 -24.63 -1.58 0.76
CA ASP A 438 -23.81 -1.76 1.96
C ASP A 438 -23.27 -3.19 2.13
N ASP A 439 -23.42 -4.00 1.08
CA ASP A 439 -22.92 -5.37 1.07
C ASP A 439 -21.39 -5.37 1.22
N ILE A 440 -20.91 -6.23 2.12
CA ILE A 440 -19.50 -6.43 2.43
C ILE A 440 -19.06 -7.88 2.20
N GLY A 441 -19.88 -8.71 1.53
CA GLY A 441 -19.61 -10.13 1.29
C GLY A 441 -18.34 -10.40 0.48
N ASN A 442 -17.84 -9.40 -0.24
CA ASN A 442 -16.60 -9.46 -1.02
C ASN A 442 -15.38 -8.86 -0.28
N PHE A 443 -15.49 -8.54 1.02
CA PHE A 443 -14.37 -8.07 1.85
C PHE A 443 -13.90 -9.19 2.79
N ASP A 444 -12.61 -9.19 3.13
CA ASP A 444 -12.04 -10.20 4.03
C ASP A 444 -12.68 -10.13 5.43
N ALA A 445 -13.14 -11.28 5.92
CA ALA A 445 -13.74 -11.46 7.24
C ALA A 445 -12.82 -10.98 8.37
N VAL A 446 -11.49 -11.07 8.19
CA VAL A 446 -10.51 -10.55 9.17
C VAL A 446 -10.70 -9.06 9.46
N PHE A 447 -11.23 -8.29 8.51
CA PHE A 447 -11.54 -6.88 8.67
C PHE A 447 -12.99 -6.67 9.12
N THR A 448 -13.94 -7.32 8.47
CA THR A 448 -15.38 -7.06 8.72
C THR A 448 -15.89 -7.58 10.07
N GLU A 449 -15.15 -8.50 10.70
CA GLU A 449 -15.37 -8.94 12.08
C GLU A 449 -14.72 -8.01 13.12
N GLU A 450 -13.80 -7.12 12.71
CA GLU A 450 -13.19 -6.15 13.63
C GLU A 450 -14.20 -5.08 14.07
N MET A 451 -14.21 -4.79 15.37
CA MET A 451 -15.04 -3.72 15.92
C MET A 451 -14.57 -2.35 15.44
N VAL A 452 -15.52 -1.49 15.09
CA VAL A 452 -15.25 -0.07 14.80
C VAL A 452 -14.72 0.61 16.07
N PRO A 453 -13.49 1.16 16.06
CA PRO A 453 -12.95 1.80 17.25
C PRO A 453 -13.72 3.08 17.58
N TYR A 454 -14.17 3.22 18.83
CA TYR A 454 -14.90 4.41 19.29
C TYR A 454 -14.17 5.72 19.01
N SER A 455 -12.83 5.71 19.05
CA SER A 455 -12.02 6.90 18.76
C SER A 455 -12.20 7.44 17.34
N VAL A 456 -12.69 6.65 16.39
CA VAL A 456 -12.99 7.11 15.02
C VAL A 456 -14.24 7.98 14.99
N CYS A 457 -15.18 7.76 15.91
CA CYS A 457 -16.49 8.42 15.93
C CYS A 457 -16.48 9.77 16.65
N VAL A 458 -15.39 10.14 17.31
CA VAL A 458 -15.33 11.29 18.22
C VAL A 458 -14.25 12.29 17.78
N SER A 459 -14.63 13.57 17.75
CA SER A 459 -13.68 14.68 17.82
C SER A 459 -13.47 14.96 19.30
N SER A 460 -12.25 14.76 19.82
CA SER A 460 -11.93 15.16 21.19
C SER A 460 -11.83 16.69 21.24
N ASP A 461 -12.98 17.36 21.36
CA ASP A 461 -13.10 18.82 21.45
C ASP A 461 -12.47 19.42 22.73
N TYR A 462 -11.82 18.59 23.56
CA TYR A 462 -11.25 18.92 24.87
C TYR A 462 -9.80 18.44 25.08
N ASN A 463 -9.00 18.30 24.01
CA ASN A 463 -7.57 18.07 24.19
C ASN A 463 -6.86 19.39 24.54
N ILE A 464 -6.13 19.40 25.66
CA ILE A 464 -5.23 20.50 26.04
C ILE A 464 -4.27 20.76 24.87
N VAL A 465 -4.37 21.95 24.28
CA VAL A 465 -3.50 22.39 23.18
C VAL A 465 -2.07 22.42 23.69
N ASN A 466 -1.26 21.44 23.31
CA ASN A 466 0.17 21.40 23.61
C ASN A 466 0.98 21.59 22.32
N ALA A 467 2.28 21.89 22.46
CA ALA A 467 3.13 22.23 21.31
C ALA A 467 3.16 21.13 20.23
N SER A 468 3.10 19.85 20.60
CA SER A 468 3.10 18.74 19.65
C SER A 468 1.78 18.56 18.89
N VAL A 469 0.65 18.99 19.47
CA VAL A 469 -0.64 19.06 18.78
C VAL A 469 -0.64 20.20 17.75
N LEU A 470 -0.11 21.37 18.12
CA LEU A 470 0.01 22.51 17.20
C LEU A 470 0.93 22.19 16.01
N GLU A 471 2.09 21.59 16.26
CA GLU A 471 3.00 21.12 15.19
C GLU A 471 2.34 20.11 14.24
N ALA A 472 1.48 19.22 14.76
CA ALA A 472 0.76 18.25 13.96
C ALA A 472 -0.40 18.86 13.16
N ASP A 473 -1.08 19.89 13.67
CA ASP A 473 -2.12 20.61 12.94
C ASP A 473 -1.51 21.50 11.84
N ASP A 474 -0.40 22.19 12.14
CA ASP A 474 0.35 23.00 11.16
C ASP A 474 0.91 22.16 10.01
N ALA A 475 1.27 20.90 10.27
CA ALA A 475 1.78 19.99 9.25
C ALA A 475 0.75 19.61 8.17
N PHE A 476 -0.56 19.66 8.45
CA PHE A 476 -1.61 19.28 7.49
C PHE A 476 -2.51 20.47 7.12
N VAL A 477 -1.95 21.68 7.17
CA VAL A 477 -2.63 22.89 6.68
C VAL A 477 -3.06 22.68 5.24
N GLY A 478 -4.30 23.05 4.97
CA GLY A 478 -4.91 22.91 3.66
C GLY A 478 -5.49 21.52 3.38
N PHE A 479 -5.41 20.52 4.28
CA PHE A 479 -5.99 19.17 4.06
C PHE A 479 -7.52 19.13 3.98
N SER A 480 -8.25 20.06 4.59
CA SER A 480 -9.72 20.01 4.57
C SER A 480 -10.29 20.41 3.21
N TYR A 481 -11.26 19.65 2.69
CA TYR A 481 -11.98 19.88 1.44
C TYR A 481 -13.40 19.32 1.53
N ALA A 482 -14.35 20.05 0.96
CA ALA A 482 -15.69 19.59 0.66
C ALA A 482 -16.16 20.23 -0.66
N PRO A 483 -16.84 19.49 -1.55
CA PRO A 483 -17.42 20.06 -2.75
C PRO A 483 -18.47 21.13 -2.37
N PRO A 484 -18.65 22.18 -3.20
CA PRO A 484 -19.76 23.11 -3.04
C PRO A 484 -21.07 22.32 -3.01
N SER A 485 -21.94 22.60 -2.03
CA SER A 485 -23.26 21.99 -1.95
C SER A 485 -24.03 22.29 -3.24
N GLU A 486 -24.50 21.25 -3.96
CA GLU A 486 -25.42 21.43 -5.09
C GLU A 486 -26.77 22.07 -4.67
N ASP A 487 -27.03 22.19 -3.37
CA ASP A 487 -28.26 22.73 -2.78
C ASP A 487 -28.35 24.28 -2.77
N GLY A 488 -27.51 24.98 -3.54
CA GLY A 488 -27.46 26.45 -3.60
C GLY A 488 -28.29 27.10 -4.70
N PHE A 489 -28.87 26.33 -5.62
CA PHE A 489 -29.75 26.87 -6.67
C PHE A 489 -31.10 26.16 -6.61
N SER A 490 -31.97 26.69 -5.75
CA SER A 490 -33.43 26.55 -5.88
C SER A 490 -34.03 27.89 -6.27
#